data_AF-A0A0J9VK21-F1
#
_entry.id   AF-A0A0J9VK21-F1
#
_cell.length_a   1.000
_cell.length_b   1.000
_cell.length_c   1.000
_cell.angle_alpha   90.00
_cell.angle_beta   90.00
_cell.angle_gamma   90.00
#
_symmetry.space_group_name_H-M   'P 1'
#
loop_
_entity.id
_entity.type
_entity.pdbx_description
1 polymer ?
#
loop_
_entity_poly.entity_id
_entity_poly.type
_entity_poly.pdbx_seq_one_letter_code
_entity_poly.pdbx_strand_id
1 'polypeptide(L)'
;MNRILQNIGKDREFSHLPAYQKYNEFNNKLVMYEANDICEKQGIQDGEAKDFCKRAVTILRDLHSNRYNPNRKDDCVYFQHWFSDQVRRKFSNNDKYFSNYELSNNLFDVINNVNYEEKDHPERRCYASRNAGSVKVEKDLHDYFRNFNSINCVNKDKATCQRYYDYVKYINDIYKQRKENNLCCYLVDESVETECTHYFNCKEQYNPKHLLESLKKQIDIMERVDTHGNFRSEELNQRIASEVQNYQSSYGSHEVTSFAPQDFNILNERLLRTRKIHNGLILGVMIGVFLGLLFYIKVSKITQ
;
A
#
# COMPACT_ATOMS: atom_id res chain seq x y z
N MET A 1 3.18 -11.12 -20.48
CA MET A 1 1.79 -10.69 -20.71
C MET A 1 0.85 -11.63 -19.93
N ASN A 2 0.65 -11.38 -18.62
CA ASN A 2 -0.40 -11.96 -17.73
C ASN A 2 -0.11 -11.70 -16.23
N ARG A 3 0.14 -10.43 -15.83
CA ARG A 3 0.19 -10.04 -14.40
C ARG A 3 -0.82 -8.97 -14.02
N ILE A 4 -1.46 -8.33 -15.01
CA ILE A 4 -2.43 -7.24 -14.77
C ILE A 4 -3.84 -7.80 -14.54
N LEU A 5 -4.20 -8.94 -15.15
CA LEU A 5 -5.51 -9.59 -14.98
C LEU A 5 -5.67 -10.37 -13.66
N GLN A 6 -4.61 -10.64 -12.91
CA GLN A 6 -4.68 -11.36 -11.62
C GLN A 6 -5.26 -10.51 -10.46
N ASN A 7 -5.31 -9.17 -10.58
CA ASN A 7 -5.63 -8.33 -9.42
C ASN A 7 -7.14 -8.06 -9.23
N ILE A 8 -7.95 -8.00 -10.29
CA ILE A 8 -9.41 -7.77 -10.16
C ILE A 8 -10.13 -9.02 -9.62
N GLY A 9 -9.64 -10.22 -9.96
CA GLY A 9 -10.15 -11.48 -9.40
C GLY A 9 -9.86 -11.62 -7.90
N LYS A 10 -8.63 -11.25 -7.50
CA LYS A 10 -8.16 -11.33 -6.10
C LYS A 10 -8.99 -10.46 -5.13
N ASP A 11 -9.40 -9.27 -5.56
CA ASP A 11 -10.20 -8.34 -4.72
C ASP A 11 -11.60 -8.89 -4.39
N ARG A 12 -12.23 -9.64 -5.31
CA ARG A 12 -13.54 -10.27 -5.06
C ARG A 12 -13.40 -11.56 -4.26
N GLU A 13 -12.32 -12.30 -4.49
CA GLU A 13 -12.07 -13.60 -3.88
C GLU A 13 -11.71 -13.51 -2.39
N PHE A 14 -11.08 -12.42 -1.98
CA PHE A 14 -10.70 -12.17 -0.59
C PHE A 14 -11.51 -11.05 0.06
N SER A 15 -12.67 -10.69 -0.50
CA SER A 15 -13.49 -9.56 -0.02
C SER A 15 -13.96 -9.70 1.43
N HIS A 16 -14.02 -10.93 1.96
CA HIS A 16 -14.37 -11.21 3.35
C HIS A 16 -13.20 -11.03 4.34
N LEU A 17 -11.95 -10.90 3.86
CA LEU A 17 -10.80 -10.71 4.73
C LEU A 17 -10.73 -9.27 5.26
N PRO A 18 -10.24 -9.05 6.49
CA PRO A 18 -10.27 -7.74 7.16
C PRO A 18 -9.72 -6.57 6.35
N ALA A 19 -8.56 -6.75 5.70
CA ALA A 19 -7.95 -5.68 4.91
C ALA A 19 -8.83 -5.26 3.73
N TYR A 20 -9.45 -6.23 3.05
CA TYR A 20 -10.33 -5.98 1.91
C TYR A 20 -11.64 -5.31 2.31
N GLN A 21 -12.20 -5.69 3.47
CA GLN A 21 -13.34 -4.98 4.05
C GLN A 21 -13.01 -3.50 4.28
N LYS A 22 -11.82 -3.21 4.83
CA LYS A 22 -11.36 -1.84 5.03
C LYS A 22 -11.22 -1.05 3.73
N TYR A 23 -10.66 -1.65 2.69
CA TYR A 23 -10.58 -1.01 1.37
C TYR A 23 -11.96 -0.80 0.74
N ASN A 24 -12.91 -1.68 1.00
CA ASN A 24 -14.29 -1.51 0.55
C ASN A 24 -14.96 -0.31 1.22
N GLU A 25 -14.67 0.00 2.48
CA GLU A 25 -15.14 1.25 3.12
C GLU A 25 -14.66 2.48 2.35
N PHE A 26 -13.38 2.52 1.97
CA PHE A 26 -12.81 3.61 1.18
C PHE A 26 -13.43 3.68 -0.23
N ASN A 27 -13.54 2.54 -0.90
CA ASN A 27 -14.14 2.44 -2.23
C ASN A 27 -15.61 2.89 -2.27
N ASN A 28 -16.33 2.84 -1.15
CA ASN A 28 -17.73 3.24 -1.03
C ASN A 28 -17.96 4.56 -0.29
N LYS A 29 -16.90 5.24 0.15
CA LYS A 29 -16.97 6.55 0.81
C LYS A 29 -17.80 7.58 0.03
N LEU A 30 -18.74 8.25 0.68
CA LEU A 30 -19.47 9.37 0.09
C LEU A 30 -18.52 10.57 -0.05
N VAL A 31 -18.59 11.26 -1.19
CA VAL A 31 -17.68 12.36 -1.54
C VAL A 31 -18.23 13.69 -1.04
N MET A 32 -17.38 14.53 -0.44
CA MET A 32 -17.71 15.90 -0.04
C MET A 32 -17.58 16.88 -1.21
N TYR A 33 -18.45 17.90 -1.28
CA TYR A 33 -18.43 18.91 -2.34
C TYR A 33 -17.09 19.68 -2.40
N GLU A 34 -16.54 20.06 -1.25
CA GLU A 34 -15.26 20.79 -1.10
C GLU A 34 -14.02 20.02 -1.60
N ALA A 35 -14.17 18.73 -1.92
CA ALA A 35 -13.11 17.95 -2.55
C ALA A 35 -12.93 18.29 -4.04
N ASN A 36 -13.93 18.93 -4.67
CA ASN A 36 -13.89 19.27 -6.09
C ASN A 36 -12.80 20.31 -6.42
N ASP A 37 -12.76 21.40 -5.65
CA ASP A 37 -11.93 22.57 -5.94
C ASP A 37 -10.44 22.24 -5.98
N ILE A 38 -9.96 21.41 -5.04
CA ILE A 38 -8.54 21.08 -4.97
C ILE A 38 -8.10 20.14 -6.10
N CYS A 39 -8.97 19.21 -6.51
CA CYS A 39 -8.71 18.31 -7.63
C CYS A 39 -8.63 19.09 -8.97
N GLU A 40 -9.60 19.98 -9.21
CA GLU A 40 -9.64 20.78 -10.44
C GLU A 40 -8.45 21.75 -10.53
N LYS A 41 -8.04 22.37 -9.42
CA LYS A 41 -6.85 23.23 -9.34
C LYS A 41 -5.54 22.51 -9.70
N GLN A 42 -5.48 21.18 -9.53
CA GLN A 42 -4.33 20.36 -9.91
C GLN A 42 -4.50 19.75 -11.32
N GLY A 43 -5.41 20.28 -12.14
CA GLY A 43 -5.60 19.83 -13.53
C GLY A 43 -6.35 18.50 -13.66
N ILE A 44 -6.99 18.01 -12.60
CA ILE A 44 -7.80 16.78 -12.64
C ILE A 44 -9.23 17.16 -13.00
N GLN A 45 -9.50 17.21 -14.30
CA GLN A 45 -10.66 17.92 -14.81
C GLN A 45 -11.97 17.13 -14.82
N ASP A 46 -12.03 15.87 -15.28
CA ASP A 46 -13.25 15.04 -15.27
C ASP A 46 -12.95 13.53 -15.43
N GLY A 47 -13.94 12.68 -15.13
CA GLY A 47 -13.89 11.23 -15.29
C GLY A 47 -13.39 10.46 -14.06
N GLU A 48 -12.98 9.21 -14.26
CA GLU A 48 -12.62 8.28 -13.18
C GLU A 48 -11.54 8.84 -12.23
N ALA A 49 -10.57 9.59 -12.75
CA ALA A 49 -9.51 10.19 -11.94
C ALA A 49 -10.03 11.31 -11.03
N LYS A 50 -11.02 12.11 -11.48
CA LYS A 50 -11.65 13.15 -10.65
C LYS A 50 -12.47 12.53 -9.53
N ASP A 51 -13.25 11.50 -9.82
CA ASP A 51 -14.04 10.80 -8.81
C ASP A 51 -13.15 10.13 -7.76
N PHE A 52 -12.05 9.50 -8.20
CA PHE A 52 -11.03 8.96 -7.30
C PHE A 52 -10.36 10.06 -6.46
N CYS A 53 -9.93 11.17 -7.07
CA CYS A 53 -9.31 12.29 -6.38
C CYS A 53 -10.22 12.83 -5.27
N LYS A 54 -11.48 13.12 -5.59
CA LYS A 54 -12.44 13.66 -4.62
C LYS A 54 -12.67 12.72 -3.44
N ARG A 55 -12.76 11.42 -3.72
CA ARG A 55 -12.89 10.36 -2.71
C ARG A 55 -11.66 10.30 -1.81
N ALA A 56 -10.46 10.33 -2.39
CA ALA A 56 -9.22 10.31 -1.63
C ALA A 56 -9.06 11.54 -0.72
N VAL A 57 -9.40 12.73 -1.22
CA VAL A 57 -9.42 13.98 -0.42
C VAL A 57 -10.42 13.87 0.74
N THR A 58 -11.62 13.34 0.49
CA THR A 58 -12.65 13.18 1.52
C THR A 58 -12.18 12.24 2.62
N ILE A 59 -11.63 11.07 2.26
CA ILE A 59 -11.08 10.11 3.23
C ILE A 59 -9.96 10.76 4.05
N LEU A 60 -9.03 11.46 3.40
CA LEU A 60 -7.90 12.08 4.07
C LEU A 60 -8.32 13.17 5.07
N ARG A 61 -9.27 14.03 4.70
CA ARG A 61 -9.82 15.06 5.60
C ARG A 61 -10.54 14.46 6.80
N ASP A 62 -11.24 13.33 6.62
CA ASP A 62 -11.84 12.61 7.73
C ASP A 62 -10.78 12.03 8.69
N LEU A 63 -9.66 11.54 8.15
CA LEU A 63 -8.52 11.09 8.97
C LEU A 63 -7.87 12.24 9.74
N HIS A 64 -7.80 13.44 9.15
CA HIS A 64 -7.28 14.64 9.81
C HIS A 64 -8.19 15.11 10.94
N SER A 65 -9.52 15.10 10.73
CA SER A 65 -10.49 15.58 11.71
C SER A 65 -10.73 14.60 12.88
N ASN A 66 -10.51 13.30 12.69
CA ASN A 66 -10.80 12.27 13.69
C ASN A 66 -9.66 12.06 14.72
N ARG A 67 -9.38 13.11 15.51
CA ARG A 67 -8.21 13.21 16.40
C ARG A 67 -8.20 12.22 17.57
N TYR A 68 -9.38 11.84 18.06
CA TYR A 68 -9.52 10.97 19.24
C TYR A 68 -9.69 9.50 18.88
N ASN A 69 -9.73 9.15 17.60
CA ASN A 69 -9.83 7.76 17.18
C ASN A 69 -8.49 7.04 17.43
N PRO A 70 -8.45 6.04 18.32
CA PRO A 70 -7.23 5.28 18.60
C PRO A 70 -6.70 4.55 17.36
N ASN A 71 -7.57 4.24 16.40
CA ASN A 71 -7.23 3.56 15.15
C ASN A 71 -6.80 4.52 14.03
N ARG A 72 -6.75 5.84 14.26
CA ARG A 72 -6.43 6.81 13.20
C ARG A 72 -5.09 6.54 12.53
N LYS A 73 -4.05 6.19 13.30
CA LYS A 73 -2.72 5.83 12.74
C LYS A 73 -2.83 4.60 11.84
N ASP A 74 -3.65 3.65 12.22
CA ASP A 74 -3.86 2.43 11.46
C ASP A 74 -4.65 2.69 10.18
N ASP A 75 -5.74 3.46 10.27
CA ASP A 75 -6.53 3.91 9.12
C ASP A 75 -5.69 4.74 8.14
N CYS A 76 -4.72 5.50 8.66
CA CYS A 76 -3.73 6.23 7.87
C CYS A 76 -2.86 5.28 7.06
N VAL A 77 -2.32 4.21 7.66
CA VAL A 77 -1.56 3.16 6.94
C VAL A 77 -2.42 2.51 5.86
N TYR A 78 -3.68 2.18 6.16
CA TYR A 78 -4.61 1.67 5.15
C TYR A 78 -4.79 2.66 3.99
N PHE A 79 -4.98 3.94 4.29
CA PHE A 79 -5.12 4.98 3.26
C PHE A 79 -3.87 5.07 2.39
N GLN A 80 -2.67 5.04 2.97
CA GLN A 80 -1.39 5.08 2.24
C GLN A 80 -1.30 3.95 1.21
N HIS A 81 -1.60 2.72 1.63
CA HIS A 81 -1.58 1.54 0.75
C HIS A 81 -2.71 1.57 -0.28
N TRP A 82 -3.92 1.94 0.12
CA TRP A 82 -5.09 2.04 -0.77
C TRP A 82 -4.84 3.07 -1.88
N PHE A 83 -4.45 4.29 -1.52
CA PHE A 83 -4.25 5.36 -2.48
C PHE A 83 -3.18 5.00 -3.50
N SER A 84 -2.01 4.54 -3.03
CA SER A 84 -0.89 4.21 -3.89
C SER A 84 -1.21 3.04 -4.84
N ASP A 85 -1.94 2.02 -4.38
CA ASP A 85 -2.34 0.89 -5.22
C ASP A 85 -3.42 1.26 -6.25
N GLN A 86 -4.39 2.12 -5.89
CA GLN A 86 -5.37 2.63 -6.86
C GLN A 86 -4.68 3.46 -7.95
N VAL A 87 -3.75 4.35 -7.58
CA VAL A 87 -2.93 5.09 -8.55
C VAL A 87 -2.13 4.16 -9.43
N ARG A 88 -1.45 3.16 -8.84
CA ARG A 88 -0.72 2.12 -9.59
C ARG A 88 -1.59 1.43 -10.63
N ARG A 89 -2.78 0.99 -10.26
CA ARG A 89 -3.63 0.14 -11.09
C ARG A 89 -4.34 0.90 -12.21
N LYS A 90 -4.72 2.16 -11.95
CA LYS A 90 -5.65 2.90 -12.83
C LYS A 90 -5.03 4.14 -13.46
N PHE A 91 -4.08 4.76 -12.80
CA PHE A 91 -3.61 6.10 -13.15
C PHE A 91 -2.09 6.15 -13.32
N SER A 92 -1.43 5.04 -13.66
CA SER A 92 0.02 4.96 -13.87
C SER A 92 0.36 4.47 -15.29
N ASN A 93 1.56 4.79 -15.75
CA ASN A 93 2.11 4.36 -17.04
C ASN A 93 3.11 3.18 -16.92
N ASN A 94 3.07 2.44 -15.80
CA ASN A 94 4.06 1.41 -15.43
C ASN A 94 5.51 1.90 -15.23
N ASP A 95 5.75 3.21 -15.15
CA ASP A 95 7.04 3.73 -14.73
C ASP A 95 7.34 3.34 -13.27
N LYS A 96 8.62 3.30 -12.91
CA LYS A 96 9.09 3.04 -11.54
C LYS A 96 8.60 4.09 -10.55
N TYR A 97 8.37 5.32 -11.00
CA TYR A 97 7.91 6.43 -10.16
C TYR A 97 6.64 7.06 -10.73
N PHE A 98 5.63 7.24 -9.87
CA PHE A 98 4.39 7.93 -10.25
C PHE A 98 4.62 9.36 -10.73
N SER A 99 5.69 9.98 -10.28
CA SER A 99 6.06 11.35 -10.64
C SER A 99 6.49 11.51 -12.10
N ASN A 100 6.66 10.43 -12.86
CA ASN A 100 6.99 10.44 -14.29
C ASN A 100 5.75 10.39 -15.20
N TYR A 101 4.56 10.33 -14.61
CA TYR A 101 3.30 10.42 -15.34
C TYR A 101 2.45 11.54 -14.74
N GLU A 102 2.05 12.51 -15.56
CA GLU A 102 1.43 13.77 -15.11
C GLU A 102 0.19 13.52 -14.25
N LEU A 103 -0.75 12.69 -14.69
CA LEU A 103 -1.97 12.41 -13.95
C LEU A 103 -1.69 11.78 -12.57
N SER A 104 -0.78 10.79 -12.53
CA SER A 104 -0.29 10.21 -11.27
C SER A 104 0.32 11.28 -10.37
N ASN A 105 1.21 12.11 -10.92
CA ASN A 105 1.89 13.16 -10.17
C ASN A 105 0.89 14.15 -9.55
N ASN A 106 -0.10 14.59 -10.33
CA ASN A 106 -1.12 15.55 -9.90
C ASN A 106 -2.00 14.97 -8.78
N LEU A 107 -2.35 13.68 -8.85
CA LEU A 107 -3.08 13.00 -7.77
C LEU A 107 -2.31 13.04 -6.45
N PHE A 108 -1.01 12.75 -6.48
CA PHE A 108 -0.20 12.84 -5.27
C PHE A 108 0.04 14.29 -4.82
N ASP A 109 0.09 15.27 -5.74
CA ASP A 109 0.21 16.69 -5.38
C ASP A 109 -1.04 17.18 -4.64
N VAL A 110 -2.24 16.73 -5.03
CA VAL A 110 -3.47 16.96 -4.26
C VAL A 110 -3.34 16.44 -2.83
N ILE A 111 -2.95 15.17 -2.66
CA ILE A 111 -2.82 14.55 -1.33
C ILE A 111 -1.74 15.23 -0.49
N ASN A 112 -0.65 15.66 -1.10
CA ASN A 112 0.39 16.43 -0.41
C ASN A 112 -0.15 17.79 0.07
N ASN A 113 -0.93 18.49 -0.76
CA ASN A 113 -1.52 19.77 -0.40
C ASN A 113 -2.51 19.63 0.76
N VAL A 114 -3.39 18.61 0.75
CA VAL A 114 -4.31 18.34 1.87
C VAL A 114 -3.53 18.05 3.16
N ASN A 115 -2.47 17.23 3.10
CA ASN A 115 -1.62 17.00 4.27
C ASN A 115 -0.88 18.26 4.77
N TYR A 116 -0.57 19.19 3.87
CA TYR A 116 0.03 20.48 4.23
C TYR A 116 -0.94 21.40 4.98
N GLU A 117 -2.26 21.21 4.83
CA GLU A 117 -3.26 21.91 5.66
C GLU A 117 -3.05 21.61 7.16
N GLU A 118 -2.56 20.41 7.50
CA GLU A 118 -2.18 20.00 8.87
C GLU A 118 -0.70 20.33 9.19
N LYS A 119 -0.18 21.47 8.71
CA LYS A 119 1.21 21.91 8.96
C LYS A 119 1.56 22.07 10.44
N ASP A 120 0.58 22.43 11.26
CA ASP A 120 0.75 22.62 12.71
C ASP A 120 0.45 21.34 13.52
N HIS A 121 0.05 20.27 12.84
CA HIS A 121 -0.31 18.98 13.41
C HIS A 121 0.28 17.81 12.59
N PRO A 122 1.61 17.68 12.52
CA PRO A 122 2.30 16.68 11.70
C PRO A 122 1.86 15.24 11.98
N GLU A 123 1.45 14.95 13.22
CA GLU A 123 0.94 13.64 13.61
C GLU A 123 -0.31 13.23 12.83
N ARG A 124 -1.09 14.19 12.31
CA ARG A 124 -2.33 13.92 11.57
C ARG A 124 -2.12 13.55 10.11
N ARG A 125 -0.94 13.85 9.56
CA ARG A 125 -0.66 13.68 8.14
C ARG A 125 -0.55 12.21 7.75
N CYS A 126 -0.97 11.92 6.53
CA CYS A 126 -0.95 10.61 5.89
C CYS A 126 -0.39 10.75 4.47
N TYR A 127 0.93 10.75 4.34
CA TYR A 127 1.60 10.81 3.03
C TYR A 127 1.61 9.44 2.38
N ALA A 128 1.42 9.36 1.06
CA ALA A 128 1.48 8.09 0.33
C ALA A 128 2.81 7.95 -0.44
N SER A 129 3.29 6.71 -0.59
CA SER A 129 4.54 6.41 -1.31
C SER A 129 4.42 6.69 -2.80
N ARG A 130 5.39 7.43 -3.37
CA ARG A 130 5.47 7.67 -4.83
C ARG A 130 6.23 6.59 -5.59
N ASN A 131 6.72 5.55 -4.91
CA ASN A 131 7.51 4.48 -5.49
C ASN A 131 6.59 3.38 -6.06
N ALA A 132 6.23 3.51 -7.33
CA ALA A 132 5.34 2.55 -8.00
C ALA A 132 5.91 1.12 -8.01
N GLY A 133 7.24 0.98 -7.95
CA GLY A 133 7.92 -0.31 -7.92
C GLY A 133 7.74 -1.10 -6.62
N SER A 134 7.47 -0.43 -5.49
CA SER A 134 7.39 -1.08 -4.17
C SER A 134 5.98 -1.18 -3.61
N VAL A 135 5.07 -0.28 -3.99
CA VAL A 135 3.73 -0.14 -3.35
C VAL A 135 2.90 -1.42 -3.39
N LYS A 136 3.01 -2.25 -4.44
CA LYS A 136 2.30 -3.53 -4.51
C LYS A 136 2.81 -4.50 -3.44
N VAL A 137 4.13 -4.64 -3.32
CA VAL A 137 4.77 -5.58 -2.39
C VAL A 137 4.51 -5.15 -0.95
N GLU A 138 4.65 -3.85 -0.67
CA GLU A 138 4.36 -3.28 0.65
C GLU A 138 2.89 -3.54 1.04
N LYS A 139 1.95 -3.24 0.13
CA LYS A 139 0.53 -3.50 0.37
C LYS A 139 0.23 -5.00 0.58
N ASP A 140 0.75 -5.89 -0.26
CA ASP A 140 0.51 -7.34 -0.12
C ASP A 140 1.00 -7.87 1.23
N LEU A 141 2.15 -7.37 1.72
CA LEU A 141 2.68 -7.74 3.04
C LEU A 141 1.83 -7.16 4.18
N HIS A 142 1.48 -5.88 4.11
CA HIS A 142 0.55 -5.26 5.05
C HIS A 142 -0.74 -6.08 5.15
N ASP A 143 -1.38 -6.36 4.01
CA ASP A 143 -2.63 -7.12 3.92
C ASP A 143 -2.50 -8.52 4.52
N TYR A 144 -1.37 -9.21 4.28
CA TYR A 144 -1.09 -10.48 4.93
C TYR A 144 -1.14 -10.39 6.45
N PHE A 145 -0.41 -9.45 7.06
CA PHE A 145 -0.42 -9.31 8.52
C PHE A 145 -1.81 -8.93 9.05
N ARG A 146 -2.55 -8.07 8.34
CA ARG A 146 -3.93 -7.69 8.69
C ARG A 146 -4.92 -8.84 8.60
N ASN A 147 -4.68 -9.76 7.67
CA ASN A 147 -5.56 -10.89 7.41
C ASN A 147 -5.13 -12.16 8.13
N PHE A 148 -3.95 -12.18 8.76
CA PHE A 148 -3.28 -13.37 9.28
C PHE A 148 -4.21 -14.27 10.10
N ASN A 149 -4.92 -13.71 11.08
CA ASN A 149 -5.85 -14.48 11.93
C ASN A 149 -7.08 -15.03 11.19
N SER A 150 -7.42 -14.46 10.03
CA SER A 150 -8.55 -14.87 9.19
C SER A 150 -8.16 -15.87 8.11
N ILE A 151 -6.87 -16.18 7.94
CA ILE A 151 -6.36 -17.13 6.95
C ILE A 151 -6.27 -18.52 7.60
N ASN A 152 -7.34 -19.31 7.49
CA ASN A 152 -7.42 -20.69 7.94
C ASN A 152 -8.54 -21.44 7.21
N CYS A 153 -8.61 -22.75 7.38
CA CYS A 153 -9.60 -23.63 6.74
C CYS A 153 -10.89 -23.83 7.53
N VAL A 154 -11.04 -23.21 8.70
CA VAL A 154 -12.22 -23.40 9.55
C VAL A 154 -13.46 -22.88 8.82
N ASN A 155 -14.46 -23.75 8.65
CA ASN A 155 -15.68 -23.43 7.92
C ASN A 155 -15.41 -22.96 6.47
N LYS A 156 -14.39 -23.54 5.81
CA LYS A 156 -14.05 -23.28 4.41
C LYS A 156 -14.02 -24.57 3.60
N ASP A 157 -14.29 -24.46 2.31
CA ASP A 157 -14.07 -25.56 1.37
C ASP A 157 -12.57 -25.70 1.03
N LYS A 158 -12.22 -26.88 0.50
CA LYS A 158 -10.85 -27.22 0.12
C LYS A 158 -10.26 -26.26 -0.92
N ALA A 159 -11.09 -25.78 -1.86
CA ALA A 159 -10.65 -24.84 -2.89
C ALA A 159 -10.22 -23.49 -2.28
N THR A 160 -10.95 -23.01 -1.28
CA THR A 160 -10.64 -21.79 -0.52
C THR A 160 -9.37 -21.96 0.29
N CYS A 161 -9.19 -23.12 0.94
CA CYS A 161 -7.94 -23.47 1.61
C CYS A 161 -6.73 -23.47 0.67
N GLN A 162 -6.88 -24.07 -0.52
CA GLN A 162 -5.81 -24.09 -1.51
C GLN A 162 -5.41 -22.69 -1.95
N ARG A 163 -6.41 -21.80 -2.13
CA ARG A 163 -6.16 -20.39 -2.45
C ARG A 163 -5.44 -19.64 -1.33
N TYR A 164 -5.78 -19.90 -0.08
CA TYR A 164 -5.01 -19.38 1.05
C TYR A 164 -3.58 -19.89 1.05
N TYR A 165 -3.38 -21.18 0.81
CA TYR A 165 -2.05 -21.76 0.71
C TYR A 165 -1.22 -21.08 -0.40
N ASP A 166 -1.79 -20.92 -1.60
CA ASP A 166 -1.12 -20.29 -2.73
C ASP A 166 -0.83 -18.79 -2.47
N TYR A 167 -1.77 -18.09 -1.82
CA TYR A 167 -1.57 -16.71 -1.38
C TYR A 167 -0.42 -16.60 -0.37
N VAL A 168 -0.42 -17.40 0.70
CA VAL A 168 0.64 -17.35 1.72
C VAL A 168 1.98 -17.79 1.12
N LYS A 169 2.00 -18.70 0.15
CA LYS A 169 3.21 -19.11 -0.57
C LYS A 169 3.83 -17.94 -1.33
N TYR A 170 3.01 -17.18 -2.05
CA TYR A 170 3.44 -15.93 -2.68
C TYR A 170 3.97 -14.92 -1.64
N ILE A 171 3.27 -14.75 -0.51
CA ILE A 171 3.70 -13.85 0.55
C ILE A 171 5.04 -14.28 1.17
N ASN A 172 5.27 -15.57 1.36
CA ASN A 172 6.51 -16.10 1.91
C ASN A 172 7.75 -15.67 1.12
N ASP A 173 7.65 -15.67 -0.21
CA ASP A 173 8.76 -15.28 -1.08
C ASP A 173 9.10 -13.78 -0.92
N ILE A 174 8.09 -12.91 -0.88
CA ILE A 174 8.31 -11.47 -0.69
C ILE A 174 8.66 -11.13 0.76
N TYR A 175 8.18 -11.89 1.75
CA TYR A 175 8.54 -11.72 3.16
C TYR A 175 10.04 -11.97 3.37
N LYS A 176 10.57 -13.07 2.81
CA LYS A 176 12.01 -13.39 2.86
C LYS A 176 12.84 -12.29 2.22
N GLN A 177 12.45 -11.81 1.03
CA GLN A 177 13.16 -10.71 0.36
C GLN A 177 13.21 -9.45 1.24
N ARG A 178 12.10 -9.09 1.89
CA ARG A 178 12.06 -7.90 2.76
C ARG A 178 12.87 -8.09 4.04
N LYS A 179 12.81 -9.28 4.66
CA LYS A 179 13.56 -9.62 5.86
C LYS A 179 15.07 -9.67 5.60
N GLU A 180 15.50 -10.35 4.53
CA GLU A 180 16.90 -10.69 4.27
C GLU A 180 17.61 -9.66 3.37
N ASN A 181 16.97 -9.18 2.29
CA ASN A 181 17.62 -8.29 1.32
C ASN A 181 17.38 -6.81 1.61
N ASN A 182 16.19 -6.45 2.10
CA ASN A 182 15.86 -5.07 2.48
C ASN A 182 16.08 -4.78 3.96
N LEU A 183 16.51 -5.78 4.74
CA LEU A 183 16.87 -5.65 6.15
C LEU A 183 15.75 -5.03 7.00
N CYS A 184 14.49 -5.37 6.71
CA CYS A 184 13.35 -4.83 7.47
C CYS A 184 13.32 -5.26 8.94
N CYS A 185 14.14 -6.25 9.34
CA CYS A 185 14.25 -6.73 10.71
C CYS A 185 15.69 -6.61 11.20
N TYR A 186 15.89 -5.90 12.30
CA TYR A 186 17.16 -5.88 12.99
C TYR A 186 17.41 -7.21 13.70
N LEU A 187 18.61 -7.76 13.52
CA LEU A 187 19.00 -9.06 14.08
C LEU A 187 19.15 -9.06 15.60
N VAL A 188 19.33 -7.88 16.22
CA VAL A 188 19.70 -7.74 17.63
C VAL A 188 18.50 -7.83 18.56
N ASP A 189 17.35 -7.26 18.16
CA ASP A 189 16.17 -7.11 19.02
C ASP A 189 14.84 -7.35 18.30
N GLU A 190 14.87 -7.89 17.07
CA GLU A 190 13.70 -8.10 16.21
C GLU A 190 12.89 -6.82 15.93
N SER A 191 13.49 -5.63 16.15
CA SER A 191 12.85 -4.36 15.80
C SER A 191 12.71 -4.21 14.29
N VAL A 192 11.68 -3.47 13.89
CA VAL A 192 11.36 -3.22 12.48
C VAL A 192 12.10 -1.97 12.03
N GLU A 193 12.80 -2.05 10.89
CA GLU A 193 13.41 -0.88 10.22
C GLU A 193 12.36 0.21 9.98
N THR A 194 12.73 1.48 10.19
CA THR A 194 11.80 2.61 10.17
C THR A 194 11.03 2.68 8.85
N GLU A 195 11.71 2.42 7.73
CA GLU A 195 11.12 2.40 6.38
C GLU A 195 10.18 1.21 6.11
N CYS A 196 10.16 0.21 6.99
CA CYS A 196 9.30 -0.97 6.89
C CYS A 196 8.11 -0.96 7.86
N THR A 197 8.08 -0.01 8.80
CA THR A 197 7.09 0.04 9.90
C THR A 197 5.63 0.18 9.45
N HIS A 198 5.38 0.60 8.20
CA HIS A 198 4.02 0.72 7.65
C HIS A 198 3.51 -0.57 6.96
N TYR A 199 4.33 -1.60 6.82
CA TYR A 199 3.90 -2.85 6.15
C TYR A 199 4.53 -4.14 6.64
N PHE A 200 5.54 -4.09 7.50
CA PHE A 200 6.30 -5.26 7.92
C PHE A 200 6.21 -5.54 9.43
N ASN A 201 6.23 -6.82 9.80
CA ASN A 201 6.30 -7.27 11.17
C ASN A 201 7.32 -8.40 11.30
N CYS A 202 8.26 -8.23 12.23
CA CYS A 202 9.41 -9.12 12.42
C CYS A 202 9.17 -10.26 13.41
N LYS A 203 8.06 -10.23 14.18
CA LYS A 203 7.75 -11.28 15.14
C LYS A 203 7.62 -12.63 14.43
N GLU A 204 8.31 -13.63 14.95
CA GLU A 204 8.41 -14.95 14.31
C GLU A 204 7.05 -15.63 14.12
N GLN A 205 6.07 -15.33 14.97
CA GLN A 205 4.69 -15.84 14.84
C GLN A 205 4.05 -15.51 13.49
N TYR A 206 4.42 -14.36 12.89
CA TYR A 206 3.89 -13.92 11.61
C TYR A 206 4.72 -14.40 10.41
N ASN A 207 5.78 -15.20 10.63
CA ASN A 207 6.56 -15.75 9.54
C ASN A 207 5.66 -16.66 8.67
N PRO A 208 5.47 -16.34 7.37
CA PRO A 208 4.56 -17.09 6.49
C PRO A 208 4.90 -18.57 6.35
N LYS A 209 6.15 -18.96 6.60
CA LYS A 209 6.58 -20.36 6.61
C LYS A 209 5.73 -21.20 7.58
N HIS A 210 5.48 -20.70 8.79
CA HIS A 210 4.74 -21.45 9.79
C HIS A 210 3.26 -21.57 9.43
N LEU A 211 2.67 -20.52 8.88
CA LEU A 211 1.29 -20.55 8.40
C LEU A 211 1.13 -21.50 7.21
N LEU A 212 2.11 -21.60 6.32
CA LEU A 212 2.12 -22.60 5.23
C LEU A 212 2.10 -24.04 5.76
N GLU A 213 2.89 -24.32 6.79
CA GLU A 213 2.91 -25.64 7.42
C GLU A 213 1.56 -25.97 8.09
N SER A 214 0.94 -24.99 8.75
CA SER A 214 -0.39 -25.14 9.34
C SER A 214 -1.47 -25.37 8.29
N LEU A 215 -1.53 -24.53 7.24
CA LEU A 215 -2.49 -24.69 6.14
C LEU A 215 -2.36 -26.04 5.43
N LYS A 216 -1.13 -26.54 5.26
CA LYS A 216 -0.89 -27.86 4.68
C LYS A 216 -1.52 -28.96 5.55
N LYS A 217 -1.33 -28.92 6.88
CA LYS A 217 -1.93 -29.90 7.80
C LYS A 217 -3.46 -29.85 7.74
N GLN A 218 -4.04 -28.66 7.66
CA GLN A 218 -5.50 -28.49 7.55
C GLN A 218 -6.04 -29.11 6.26
N ILE A 219 -5.36 -28.89 5.12
CA ILE A 219 -5.71 -29.51 3.84
C ILE A 219 -5.58 -31.04 3.91
N ASP A 220 -4.50 -31.56 4.51
CA ASP A 220 -4.29 -33.01 4.68
C ASP A 220 -5.43 -33.64 5.53
N ILE A 221 -5.93 -32.93 6.56
CA ILE A 221 -7.08 -33.38 7.36
C ILE A 221 -8.34 -33.51 6.48
N MET A 222 -8.60 -32.52 5.62
CA MET A 222 -9.74 -32.55 4.70
C MET A 222 -9.64 -33.73 3.71
N GLU A 223 -8.45 -33.98 3.16
CA GLU A 223 -8.22 -35.07 2.19
C GLU A 223 -8.40 -36.47 2.77
N ARG A 224 -7.98 -36.69 4.03
CA ARG A 224 -8.17 -37.97 4.71
C ARG A 224 -9.65 -38.27 4.96
N VAL A 225 -10.46 -37.22 5.18
CA VAL A 225 -11.90 -37.35 5.39
C VAL A 225 -12.61 -37.72 4.09
N ASP A 226 -12.28 -37.05 2.98
CA ASP A 226 -12.85 -37.34 1.65
C ASP A 226 -12.61 -38.80 1.21
N THR A 227 -11.53 -39.42 1.66
CA THR A 227 -11.11 -40.77 1.26
C THR A 227 -11.65 -41.90 2.14
N HIS A 228 -12.05 -41.64 3.41
CA HIS A 228 -12.29 -42.70 4.41
C HIS A 228 -13.66 -42.68 5.11
N GLY A 229 -14.59 -41.76 4.82
CA GLY A 229 -15.99 -41.93 5.25
C GLY A 229 -16.84 -40.68 5.41
N ASN A 230 -18.15 -40.91 5.52
CA ASN A 230 -19.24 -39.93 5.66
C ASN A 230 -19.15 -39.15 6.99
N PHE A 231 -18.18 -38.25 7.09
CA PHE A 231 -17.94 -37.41 8.27
C PHE A 231 -18.97 -36.29 8.34
N ARG A 232 -19.48 -35.99 9.54
CA ARG A 232 -20.28 -34.77 9.73
C ARG A 232 -19.35 -33.56 9.58
N SER A 233 -19.73 -32.60 8.73
CA SER A 233 -19.01 -31.34 8.50
C SER A 233 -18.53 -30.66 9.80
N GLU A 234 -19.33 -30.76 10.87
CA GLU A 234 -19.02 -30.25 12.20
C GLU A 234 -17.75 -30.87 12.82
N GLU A 235 -17.57 -32.19 12.73
CA GLU A 235 -16.43 -32.88 13.34
C GLU A 235 -15.13 -32.57 12.57
N LEU A 236 -15.22 -32.42 11.24
CA LEU A 236 -14.11 -31.93 10.42
C LEU A 236 -13.69 -30.52 10.84
N ASN A 237 -14.65 -29.60 10.96
CA ASN A 237 -14.38 -28.22 11.37
C ASN A 237 -13.76 -28.15 12.78
N GLN A 238 -14.17 -29.00 13.71
CA GLN A 238 -13.56 -29.09 15.05
C GLN A 238 -12.09 -29.55 15.00
N ARG A 239 -11.76 -30.52 14.13
CA ARG A 239 -10.38 -30.99 13.94
C ARG A 239 -9.49 -29.93 13.30
N ILE A 240 -10.02 -29.18 12.33
CA ILE A 240 -9.31 -28.05 11.73
C ILE A 240 -9.10 -26.94 12.76
N ALA A 241 -10.14 -26.60 13.54
CA ALA A 241 -10.05 -25.56 14.56
C ALA A 241 -9.03 -25.90 15.66
N SER A 242 -8.92 -27.16 16.08
CA SER A 242 -7.91 -27.58 17.04
C SER A 242 -6.49 -27.50 16.48
N GLU A 243 -6.29 -27.78 15.18
CA GLU A 243 -5.01 -27.55 14.51
C GLU A 243 -4.61 -26.07 14.54
N VAL A 244 -5.55 -25.18 14.20
CA VAL A 244 -5.32 -23.73 14.22
C VAL A 244 -4.95 -23.25 15.63
N GLN A 245 -5.65 -23.74 16.66
CA GLN A 245 -5.35 -23.40 18.06
C GLN A 245 -3.98 -23.91 18.50
N ASN A 246 -3.58 -25.13 18.11
CA ASN A 246 -2.26 -25.68 18.40
C ASN A 246 -1.16 -24.86 17.73
N TYR A 247 -1.38 -24.41 16.49
CA TYR A 247 -0.49 -23.49 15.79
C TYR A 247 -0.37 -22.16 16.55
N GLN A 248 -1.50 -21.51 16.86
CA GLN A 248 -1.50 -20.19 17.52
C GLN A 248 -0.91 -20.21 18.93
N SER A 249 -1.17 -21.27 19.72
CA SER A 249 -0.64 -21.40 21.08
C SER A 249 0.88 -21.54 21.12
N SER A 250 1.47 -22.11 20.06
CA SER A 250 2.93 -22.25 19.92
C SER A 250 3.67 -20.91 19.82
N TYR A 251 2.97 -19.80 19.53
CA TYR A 251 3.61 -18.50 19.27
C TYR A 251 3.13 -17.36 20.19
N GLY A 252 2.21 -17.64 21.12
CA GLY A 252 1.68 -16.66 22.06
C GLY A 252 0.63 -15.72 21.45
N SER A 253 -0.41 -15.39 22.22
CA SER A 253 -1.49 -14.50 21.78
C SER A 253 -1.08 -13.04 21.98
N HIS A 254 -0.38 -12.45 21.02
CA HIS A 254 -0.24 -11.00 20.93
C HIS A 254 -0.74 -10.51 19.58
N GLU A 255 -1.78 -9.70 19.61
CA GLU A 255 -2.39 -9.04 18.47
C GLU A 255 -1.35 -8.19 17.71
N VAL A 256 -1.53 -7.99 16.40
CA VAL A 256 -0.74 -6.99 15.65
C VAL A 256 -1.14 -5.62 16.19
N THR A 257 -0.35 -5.05 17.10
CA THR A 257 -0.80 -3.89 17.88
C THR A 257 -0.67 -2.54 17.20
N SER A 258 -0.04 -2.41 16.02
CA SER A 258 -0.27 -1.35 15.02
C SER A 258 0.90 -1.25 14.02
N PHE A 259 0.59 -0.97 12.76
CA PHE A 259 1.58 -0.42 11.82
C PHE A 259 1.71 1.09 12.05
N ALA A 260 2.90 1.63 11.80
CA ALA A 260 3.13 3.07 11.90
C ALA A 260 3.06 3.71 10.51
N PRO A 261 2.33 4.83 10.33
CA PRO A 261 2.38 5.58 9.08
C PRO A 261 3.80 6.05 8.78
N GLN A 262 4.25 5.85 7.54
CA GLN A 262 5.53 6.40 7.10
C GLN A 262 5.38 7.86 6.67
N ASP A 263 6.28 8.73 7.13
CA ASP A 263 6.36 10.12 6.67
C ASP A 263 7.19 10.24 5.38
N PHE A 264 6.55 10.03 4.23
CA PHE A 264 7.19 10.16 2.92
C PHE A 264 7.54 11.60 2.54
N ASN A 265 7.20 12.59 3.37
CA ASN A 265 7.42 14.00 3.05
C ASN A 265 8.91 14.36 3.03
N ILE A 266 9.72 13.72 3.88
CA ILE A 266 11.17 13.90 3.96
C ILE A 266 11.89 13.37 2.69
N LEU A 267 11.40 12.27 2.12
CA LEU A 267 11.88 11.72 0.85
C LEU A 267 11.49 12.62 -0.34
N ASN A 268 10.26 13.15 -0.32
CA ASN A 268 9.76 14.04 -1.36
C ASN A 268 10.40 15.43 -1.35
N GLU A 269 10.74 16.04 -0.21
CA GLU A 269 11.42 17.34 -0.21
C GLU A 269 12.80 17.27 -0.90
N ARG A 270 13.56 16.19 -0.71
CA ARG A 270 14.83 15.97 -1.43
C ARG A 270 14.62 15.81 -2.95
N LEU A 271 13.56 15.13 -3.36
CA LEU A 271 13.19 14.93 -4.78
C LEU A 271 12.55 16.16 -5.44
N LEU A 272 11.77 16.94 -4.69
CA LEU A 272 11.13 18.18 -5.16
C LEU A 272 12.12 19.34 -5.21
N ARG A 273 13.06 19.42 -4.26
CA ARG A 273 14.15 20.41 -4.27
C ARG A 273 15.04 20.21 -5.50
N THR A 274 15.35 18.96 -5.87
CA THR A 274 16.11 18.66 -7.11
C THR A 274 15.33 19.01 -8.38
N ARG A 275 14.02 18.76 -8.45
CA ARG A 275 13.18 19.16 -9.60
C ARG A 275 13.00 20.68 -9.75
N LYS A 276 12.77 21.42 -8.67
CA LYS A 276 12.72 22.90 -8.73
C LYS A 276 14.05 23.49 -9.20
N ILE A 277 15.18 22.91 -8.78
CA ILE A 277 16.51 23.31 -9.23
C ILE A 277 16.73 22.97 -10.71
N HIS A 278 16.32 21.78 -11.18
CA HIS A 278 16.44 21.41 -12.60
C HIS A 278 15.58 22.27 -13.53
N ASN A 279 14.31 22.50 -13.20
CA ASN A 279 13.44 23.34 -14.04
C ASN A 279 13.88 24.82 -14.04
N GLY A 280 14.42 25.32 -12.91
CA GLY A 280 15.01 26.66 -12.84
C GLY A 280 16.33 26.80 -13.60
N LEU A 281 17.20 25.78 -13.57
CA LEU A 281 18.45 25.76 -14.31
C LEU A 281 18.22 25.67 -15.82
N ILE A 282 17.26 24.86 -16.29
CA ILE A 282 16.94 24.74 -17.72
C ILE A 282 16.41 26.07 -18.26
N LEU A 283 15.54 26.78 -17.51
CA LEU A 283 15.07 28.10 -17.90
C LEU A 283 16.21 29.13 -17.92
N GLY A 284 17.07 29.13 -16.89
CA GLY A 284 18.20 30.05 -16.79
C GLY A 284 19.24 29.85 -17.89
N VAL A 285 19.54 28.59 -18.24
CA VAL A 285 20.48 28.26 -19.33
C VAL A 285 19.90 28.67 -20.68
N MET A 286 18.62 28.42 -20.96
CA MET A 286 18.01 28.85 -22.22
C MET A 286 17.98 30.38 -22.37
N ILE A 287 17.69 31.12 -21.31
CA ILE A 287 17.70 32.59 -21.32
C ILE A 287 19.13 33.12 -21.53
N GLY A 288 20.13 32.52 -20.87
CA GLY A 288 21.54 32.92 -21.02
C GLY A 288 22.07 32.70 -22.43
N VAL A 289 21.73 31.57 -23.06
CA VAL A 289 22.10 31.27 -24.46
C VAL A 289 21.44 32.27 -25.43
N PHE A 290 20.15 32.56 -25.24
CA PHE A 290 19.44 33.54 -26.06
C PHE A 290 20.01 34.95 -25.94
N LEU A 291 20.31 35.42 -24.73
CA LEU A 291 20.92 36.72 -24.50
C LEU A 291 22.34 36.78 -25.08
N GLY A 292 23.14 35.71 -24.90
CA GLY A 292 24.49 35.62 -25.47
C GLY A 292 24.50 35.72 -27.01
N LEU A 293 23.57 35.06 -27.68
CA LEU A 293 23.39 35.15 -29.14
C LEU A 293 23.00 36.57 -29.58
N LEU A 294 22.09 37.23 -28.85
CA LEU A 294 21.71 38.62 -29.14
C LEU A 294 22.88 39.60 -28.98
N PHE A 295 23.71 39.43 -27.95
CA PHE A 295 24.93 40.22 -27.76
C PHE A 295 25.95 39.96 -28.87
N TYR A 296 26.17 38.70 -29.25
CA TYR A 296 27.09 38.33 -30.32
C TYR A 296 26.68 38.96 -31.66
N ILE A 297 25.41 38.86 -32.04
CA ILE A 297 24.87 39.46 -33.26
C ILE A 297 25.05 40.98 -33.24
N LYS A 298 24.76 41.63 -32.11
CA LYS A 298 24.91 43.09 -31.97
C LYS A 298 26.36 43.54 -32.10
N VAL A 299 27.32 42.82 -31.50
CA VAL A 299 28.76 43.12 -31.61
C VAL A 299 29.27 42.90 -33.04
N SER A 300 28.84 41.83 -33.70
CA SER A 300 29.25 41.53 -35.08
C SER A 300 28.79 42.59 -36.10
N LYS A 301 27.64 43.24 -35.85
CA LYS A 301 27.12 44.34 -36.70
C LYS A 301 27.80 45.69 -36.45
N ILE A 302 28.50 45.86 -35.32
CA ILE A 302 29.24 47.09 -35.00
C ILE A 302 30.69 47.01 -35.53
N THR A 303 31.17 45.81 -35.85
CA THR A 303 32.54 45.54 -36.33
C THR A 303 32.64 45.33 -37.85
N GLN A 304 31.56 45.56 -38.60
CA GLN A 304 31.51 45.70 -40.06
C GLN A 304 31.25 47.17 -40.43
#